data_AF-A0A3L7VCH3-F1
#
_entry.id   AF-A0A3L7VCH3-F1
#
_cell.length_a   1.000
_cell.length_b   1.000
_cell.length_c   1.000
_cell.angle_alpha   90.00
_cell.angle_beta   90.00
_cell.angle_gamma   90.00
#
_symmetry.space_group_name_H-M   'P 1'
#
loop_
_entity.id
_entity.type
_entity.pdbx_description
1 polymer ?
#
loop_
_entity_poly.entity_id
_entity_poly.type
_entity_poly.pdbx_seq_one_letter_code
_entity_poly.pdbx_strand_id
1 'polypeptide(L)' 'MANERPTELRRRRQRKAKLTLLKKRLDKASKSEKAVIIAKVRRLSPGAEQLLANWKVSS' A
#
# COMPACT_ATOMS: atom_id res chain seq x y z
N MET A 1 -20.29 17.58 13.83
CA MET A 1 -18.84 17.50 14.11
C MET A 1 -18.33 16.11 13.76
N ALA A 2 -17.43 15.97 12.77
CA ALA A 2 -16.88 14.66 12.42
C ALA A 2 -15.89 14.22 13.49
N ASN A 3 -16.20 13.15 14.23
CA ASN A 3 -15.31 12.60 15.24
C ASN A 3 -14.00 12.13 14.56
N GLU A 4 -12.86 12.68 14.98
CA GLU A 4 -11.57 12.49 14.31
C GLU A 4 -11.06 11.06 14.46
N ARG A 5 -11.30 10.43 15.61
CA ARG A 5 -10.89 9.05 15.91
C ARG A 5 -11.50 8.00 14.96
N PRO A 6 -12.84 7.90 14.77
CA PRO A 6 -13.41 6.94 13.83
C PRO A 6 -13.03 7.26 12.39
N THR A 7 -12.79 8.53 12.06
CA THR A 7 -12.33 8.96 10.74
C THR A 7 -10.92 8.45 10.45
N GLU A 8 -10.00 8.58 11.41
CA GLU A 8 -8.65 8.06 11.33
C GLU A 8 -8.64 6.52 11.25
N LEU A 9 -9.43 5.84 12.10
CA LEU A 9 -9.59 4.38 12.05
C LEU A 9 -10.08 3.90 10.69
N ARG A 10 -11.06 4.60 10.09
CA ARG A 10 -11.55 4.31 8.73
C ARG A 10 -10.44 4.48 7.70
N ARG A 11 -9.68 5.58 7.74
CA ARG A 11 -8.52 5.81 6.84
C ARG A 11 -7.46 4.72 7.00
N ARG A 12 -7.17 4.27 8.22
CA ARG A 12 -6.23 3.17 8.51
C ARG A 12 -6.72 1.85 7.92
N ARG A 13 -8.00 1.51 8.10
CA ARG A 13 -8.62 0.31 7.50
C ARG A 13 -8.58 0.35 5.98
N GLN A 14 -8.91 1.49 5.37
CA GLN A 14 -8.84 1.66 3.92
C GLN A 14 -7.42 1.55 3.38
N ARG A 15 -6.42 2.13 4.07
CA ARG A 15 -5.00 1.95 3.71
C ARG A 15 -4.61 0.48 3.75
N LYS A 16 -4.97 -0.24 4.83
CA LYS A 16 -4.70 -1.69 4.95
C LYS A 16 -5.33 -2.48 3.81
N ALA A 17 -6.60 -2.25 3.49
CA ALA A 17 -7.30 -2.94 2.41
C ALA A 17 -6.64 -2.70 1.03
N LYS A 18 -6.27 -1.45 0.73
CA LYS A 18 -5.58 -1.09 -0.51
C LYS A 18 -4.20 -1.76 -0.61
N LEU A 19 -3.43 -1.77 0.47
CA LEU A 19 -2.13 -2.45 0.51
C LEU A 19 -2.26 -3.96 0.28
N THR A 20 -3.25 -4.62 0.91
CA THR A 20 -3.51 -6.05 0.70
C THR A 20 -3.84 -6.36 -0.77
N LEU A 21 -4.65 -5.53 -1.42
CA LEU A 21 -4.99 -5.70 -2.83
C LEU A 21 -3.76 -5.52 -3.74
N LEU A 22 -2.96 -4.48 -3.47
CA LEU A 22 -1.73 -4.23 -4.21
C LEU A 22 -0.73 -5.38 -4.06
N LYS A 23 -0.57 -5.94 -2.85
CA LYS A 23 0.27 -7.11 -2.61
C LYS A 23 -0.19 -8.33 -3.44
N LYS A 24 -1.48 -8.64 -3.45
CA LYS A 24 -2.03 -9.75 -4.26
C LYS A 24 -1.78 -9.55 -5.77
N ARG A 25 -1.85 -8.31 -6.25
CA ARG A 25 -1.55 -7.99 -7.65
C ARG A 25 -0.07 -8.11 -7.97
N LEU A 26 0.79 -7.75 -7.01
CA LEU A 26 2.25 -7.79 -7.15
C LEU A 26 2.78 -9.20 -7.44
N ASP A 27 2.18 -10.23 -6.85
CA ASP A 27 2.57 -11.63 -7.06
C ASP A 27 2.41 -12.09 -8.52
N LYS A 28 1.43 -11.52 -9.25
CA LYS A 28 1.12 -11.85 -10.64
C LYS A 28 1.55 -10.79 -11.65
N ALA A 29 2.04 -9.65 -11.17
CA ALA A 29 2.35 -8.49 -11.99
C ALA A 29 3.62 -8.71 -12.82
N SER A 30 3.62 -8.18 -14.05
CA SER A 30 4.82 -8.03 -14.88
C SER A 30 5.80 -7.00 -14.30
N LYS A 31 7.04 -6.95 -14.78
CA LYS A 31 8.07 -6.01 -14.29
C LYS A 31 7.61 -4.54 -14.34
N SER A 32 6.94 -4.13 -15.41
CA SER A 32 6.40 -2.77 -15.59
C SER A 32 5.27 -2.48 -14.60
N GLU A 33 4.36 -3.42 -14.38
CA GLU A 33 3.26 -3.28 -13.41
C GLU A 33 3.76 -3.25 -11.97
N LYS A 34 4.81 -4.00 -11.63
CA LYS A 34 5.45 -3.94 -10.31
C LYS A 34 5.97 -2.54 -10.01
N ALA A 35 6.60 -1.86 -10.97
CA ALA A 35 7.06 -0.48 -10.81
C ALA A 35 5.88 0.49 -10.53
N VAL A 36 4.75 0.32 -11.21
CA VAL A 36 3.54 1.11 -10.97
C VAL A 36 2.96 0.83 -9.58
N ILE A 37 2.97 -0.43 -9.12
CA ILE A 37 2.50 -0.80 -7.78
C ILE A 37 3.41 -0.19 -6.71
N ILE A 38 4.74 -0.25 -6.88
CA ILE A 38 5.73 0.36 -5.98
C ILE A 38 5.45 1.87 -5.82
N ALA A 39 5.26 2.59 -6.93
CA ALA A 39 4.93 4.02 -6.91
C ALA A 39 3.60 4.31 -6.18
N LYS A 40 2.59 3.45 -6.36
CA LYS A 40 1.31 3.57 -5.63
C LYS A 40 1.48 3.33 -4.14
N VAL A 41 2.29 2.36 -3.72
CA VAL A 41 2.55 2.07 -2.31
C VAL A 41 3.27 3.24 -1.64
N ARG A 42 4.28 3.83 -2.30
CA ARG A 42 5.00 5.04 -1.87
C ARG A 42 4.09 6.24 -1.62
N ARG A 43 3.11 6.46 -2.50
CA ARG A 43 2.12 7.55 -2.32
C ARG A 43 1.10 7.27 -1.22
N LEU A 44 0.81 6.01 -0.92
CA LEU A 44 -0.26 5.62 0.01
C LEU A 44 0.19 5.61 1.48
N SER A 45 1.46 5.36 1.73
CA SER A 45 2.01 5.18 3.07
C SER A 45 3.39 5.83 3.19
N PRO A 46 3.63 6.68 4.20
CA PRO A 46 4.98 7.21 4.46
C PRO A 46 5.98 6.10 4.82
N GLY A 47 5.53 4.97 5.37
CA GLY A 47 6.35 3.78 5.64
C GLY A 47 6.43 2.79 4.47
N ALA A 48 6.32 3.26 3.24
CA ALA A 48 6.27 2.41 2.06
C ALA A 48 7.53 1.58 1.85
N GLU A 49 8.73 2.13 2.10
CA GLU A 49 10.00 1.41 1.90
C GLU A 49 10.07 0.14 2.75
N GLN A 50 9.68 0.22 4.02
CA GLN A 50 9.62 -0.95 4.90
C GLN A 50 8.58 -1.98 4.40
N LEU A 51 7.43 -1.51 3.90
CA LEU A 51 6.40 -2.40 3.34
C LEU A 51 6.90 -3.14 2.09
N LEU A 52 7.61 -2.44 1.21
CA LEU A 52 8.16 -3.00 -0.03
C LEU A 52 9.31 -3.97 0.26
N ALA A 53 10.19 -3.64 1.22
CA ALA A 53 11.22 -4.55 1.73
C ALA A 53 10.60 -5.83 2.30
N ASN A 54 9.53 -5.71 3.11
CA ASN A 54 8.78 -6.85 3.65
C ASN A 54 8.11 -7.68 2.55
N TRP A 55 7.79 -7.09 1.40
CA TRP A 55 7.23 -7.78 0.25
C TRP A 55 8.31 -8.43 -0.64
N LYS A 56 9.60 -8.28 -0.27
CA LYS A 56 10.76 -8.75 -1.04
C LYS A 56 10.77 -8.25 -2.48
N VAL A 57 10.16 -7.10 -2.73
CA VAL A 57 10.16 -6.47 -4.04
C VAL A 57 11.10 -5.28 -3.94
N SER A 58 12.37 -5.54 -4.20
CA SER A 58 13.34 -4.47 -4.45
C SER A 58 13.04 -3.86 -5.82
N SER A 59 13.23 -2.55 -5.90
CA SER A 59 13.44 -1.87 -7.18
C SER A 59 14.54 -2.56 -7.99
#